data_AF-A0ABD1JQP0-F1
#
_entry.id   AF-A0ABD1JQP0-F1
#
_cell.length_a   1.000
_cell.length_b   1.000
_cell.length_c   1.000
_cell.angle_alpha   90.00
_cell.angle_beta   90.00
_cell.angle_gamma   90.00
#
_symmetry.space_group_name_H-M   'P 1'
#
loop_
_entity.id
_entity.type
_entity.pdbx_description
1 polymer ?
#
loop_
_entity_poly.entity_id
_entity_poly.type
_entity_poly.pdbx_seq_one_letter_code
_entity_poly.pdbx_strand_id
1 'polypeptide(L)'
;MEKMITLLEPFEQLTRDISFAEATAADVIPGVVSLTRLLAKTDESDQGVQTAKHTLLEAVGKRFDGVQTEPLYAIATMVDARYKDRYFDPDKKEEARNMLLKVVDEMASVGSDQEEDAAGASAQNPPPKRARTGRLLDMYQEILTENDVPKHTTGELALQVHAYLGEATIPKTACPFKYWSSTQIHFPALARVARKYLTAPCTSIDSERLFSAVSHVIDEKRNRIHCNNAEMLIFIQKNLPLTYMDKGKN
;
A
#
# COMPACT_ATOMS: atom_id res chain seq x y z
N MET A 1 -28.29 -11.44 25.21
CA MET A 1 -27.26 -10.39 25.04
C MET A 1 -25.93 -10.98 24.61
N GLU A 2 -25.42 -12.04 25.25
CA GLU A 2 -24.12 -12.66 24.89
C GLU A 2 -23.97 -13.02 23.40
N LYS A 3 -24.98 -13.64 22.78
CA LYS A 3 -24.93 -13.97 21.34
C LYS A 3 -24.83 -12.75 20.41
N MET A 4 -25.33 -11.59 20.83
CA MET A 4 -25.16 -10.33 20.08
C MET A 4 -23.76 -9.76 20.25
N ILE A 5 -23.16 -9.92 21.43
CA ILE A 5 -21.76 -9.54 21.66
C ILE A 5 -20.85 -10.37 20.75
N THR A 6 -21.04 -11.70 20.72
CA THR A 6 -20.29 -12.59 19.83
C THR A 6 -20.51 -12.28 18.35
N LEU A 7 -21.72 -11.85 17.96
CA LEU A 7 -22.00 -11.44 16.58
C LEU A 7 -21.24 -10.17 16.18
N LEU A 8 -21.08 -9.22 17.10
CA LEU A 8 -20.45 -7.92 16.84
C LEU A 8 -18.92 -7.92 17.04
N GLU A 9 -18.37 -8.90 17.75
CA GLU A 9 -16.93 -9.05 17.99
C GLU A 9 -16.06 -8.98 16.70
N PRO A 10 -16.44 -9.61 15.56
CA PRO A 10 -15.69 -9.46 14.31
C PRO A 10 -15.66 -8.03 13.76
N PHE A 11 -16.73 -7.24 13.97
CA PHE A 11 -16.75 -5.83 13.57
C PHE A 11 -15.82 -5.01 14.45
N GLU A 12 -15.81 -5.29 15.76
CA GLU A 12 -14.93 -4.63 16.72
C GLU A 12 -13.46 -4.93 16.41
N GLN A 13 -13.12 -6.20 16.16
CA GLN A 13 -11.78 -6.61 15.76
C GLN A 13 -11.35 -5.98 14.43
N LEU A 14 -12.20 -6.00 13.40
CA LEU A 14 -11.88 -5.38 12.11
C LEU A 14 -11.68 -3.86 12.27
N THR A 15 -12.54 -3.19 13.03
CA THR A 15 -12.42 -1.75 13.32
C THR A 15 -11.10 -1.45 14.01
N ARG A 16 -10.72 -2.28 14.99
CA ARG A 16 -9.44 -2.15 15.69
C ARG A 16 -8.25 -2.34 14.74
N ASP A 17 -8.29 -3.36 13.88
CA ASP A 17 -7.23 -3.66 12.90
C ASP A 17 -7.02 -2.48 11.93
N ILE A 18 -8.09 -1.88 11.40
CA ILE A 18 -8.00 -0.73 10.47
C ILE A 18 -7.73 0.61 11.16
N SER A 19 -7.76 0.64 12.49
CA SER A 19 -7.44 1.82 13.32
C SER A 19 -5.96 1.94 13.66
N PHE A 20 -5.14 0.95 13.28
CA PHE A 20 -3.69 1.04 13.44
C PHE A 20 -3.07 1.94 12.38
N ALA A 21 -2.01 2.65 12.75
CA ALA A 21 -1.25 3.54 11.86
C ALA A 21 -0.66 2.85 10.62
N GLU A 22 -0.42 1.54 10.73
CA GLU A 22 0.14 0.71 9.67
C GLU A 22 -0.92 0.11 8.75
N ALA A 23 -2.21 0.33 9.05
CA ALA A 23 -3.31 -0.15 8.23
C ALA A 23 -3.44 0.68 6.95
N THR A 24 -3.64 -0.02 5.85
CA THR A 24 -3.57 0.55 4.51
C THR A 24 -4.89 0.38 3.78
N ALA A 25 -5.10 1.12 2.69
CA ALA A 25 -6.24 0.92 1.80
C ALA A 25 -6.36 -0.53 1.28
N ALA A 26 -5.27 -1.30 1.26
CA ALA A 26 -5.27 -2.71 0.87
C ALA A 26 -6.01 -3.64 1.85
N ASP A 27 -6.19 -3.22 3.11
CA ASP A 27 -6.87 -4.02 4.13
C ASP A 27 -8.40 -3.99 3.99
N VAL A 28 -8.95 -3.05 3.20
CA VAL A 28 -10.40 -2.82 3.06
C VAL A 28 -11.09 -3.99 2.36
N ILE A 29 -10.65 -4.39 1.16
CA ILE A 29 -11.29 -5.47 0.40
C ILE A 29 -11.24 -6.81 1.18
N PRO A 30 -10.08 -7.26 1.69
CA PRO A 30 -10.01 -8.47 2.50
C PRO A 30 -10.89 -8.40 3.75
N GLY A 31 -10.95 -7.23 4.41
CA GLY A 31 -11.80 -6.99 5.58
C GLY A 31 -13.29 -7.16 5.26
N VAL A 32 -13.78 -6.45 4.23
CA VAL A 32 -15.18 -6.52 3.78
C VAL A 32 -15.54 -7.93 3.35
N VAL A 33 -14.71 -8.58 2.52
CA VAL A 33 -14.98 -9.94 2.01
C VAL A 33 -15.01 -10.97 3.15
N SER A 34 -14.07 -10.87 4.10
CA SER A 34 -14.03 -11.76 5.27
C SER A 34 -15.26 -11.57 6.16
N LEU A 35 -15.66 -10.32 6.39
CA LEU A 35 -16.83 -9.98 7.19
C LEU A 35 -18.13 -10.46 6.53
N THR A 36 -18.31 -10.21 5.23
CA THR A 36 -19.44 -10.70 4.44
C THR A 36 -19.53 -12.22 4.50
N ARG A 37 -18.40 -12.93 4.31
CA ARG A 37 -18.37 -14.40 4.43
C ARG A 37 -18.71 -14.89 5.83
N LEU A 38 -18.28 -14.18 6.87
CA LEU A 38 -18.59 -14.53 8.25
C LEU A 38 -20.08 -14.37 8.56
N LEU A 39 -20.70 -13.27 8.11
CA LEU A 39 -22.13 -13.00 8.27
C LEU A 39 -23.01 -13.96 7.47
N ALA A 40 -22.56 -14.40 6.30
CA ALA A 40 -23.28 -15.33 5.44
C ALA A 40 -23.23 -16.79 5.92
N LYS A 41 -22.38 -17.13 6.90
CA LYS A 41 -22.33 -18.49 7.46
C LYS A 41 -23.60 -18.79 8.25
N THR A 42 -24.30 -19.83 7.82
CA THR A 42 -25.42 -20.42 8.55
C THR A 42 -24.92 -21.13 9.81
N ASP A 43 -25.65 -20.94 10.91
CA ASP A 43 -25.42 -21.61 12.18
C ASP A 43 -26.76 -21.85 12.92
N GLU A 44 -26.73 -22.66 13.97
CA GLU A 44 -27.90 -22.98 14.80
C GLU A 44 -28.24 -21.83 15.79
N SER A 45 -28.02 -20.57 15.39
CA SER A 45 -28.37 -19.42 16.22
C SER A 45 -29.90 -19.20 16.23
N ASP A 46 -30.40 -18.55 17.28
CA ASP A 46 -31.81 -18.19 17.38
C ASP A 46 -32.24 -17.20 16.28
N GLN A 47 -33.55 -17.15 16.03
CA GLN A 47 -34.14 -16.33 14.96
C GLN A 47 -33.73 -14.85 15.05
N GLY A 48 -33.64 -14.29 16.27
CA GLY A 48 -33.21 -12.91 16.48
C GLY A 48 -31.78 -12.66 15.99
N VAL A 49 -30.85 -13.57 16.30
CA VAL A 49 -29.47 -13.51 15.80
C VAL A 49 -29.42 -13.63 14.27
N GLN A 50 -30.23 -14.52 13.68
CA GLN A 50 -30.27 -14.66 12.22
C GLN A 50 -30.83 -13.43 11.52
N THR A 51 -31.88 -12.80 12.07
CA THR A 51 -32.39 -11.53 11.56
C THR A 51 -31.32 -10.44 11.62
N ALA A 52 -30.62 -10.31 12.75
CA ALA A 52 -29.54 -9.33 12.91
C ALA A 52 -28.39 -9.58 11.93
N LYS A 53 -27.96 -10.84 11.74
CA LYS A 53 -26.97 -11.22 10.72
C LYS A 53 -27.39 -10.80 9.33
N HIS A 54 -28.64 -11.07 8.95
CA HIS A 54 -29.16 -10.72 7.64
C HIS A 54 -29.15 -9.20 7.42
N THR A 55 -29.65 -8.43 8.40
CA THR A 55 -29.63 -6.96 8.34
C THR A 55 -28.21 -6.40 8.26
N LEU A 56 -27.26 -6.96 9.03
CA LEU A 56 -25.86 -6.56 8.98
C LEU A 56 -25.22 -6.89 7.63
N LEU A 57 -25.51 -8.07 7.07
CA LEU A 57 -25.01 -8.49 5.77
C LEU A 57 -25.51 -7.56 4.66
N GLU A 58 -26.80 -7.24 4.67
CA GLU A 58 -27.40 -6.28 3.73
C GLU A 58 -26.77 -4.90 3.87
N ALA A 59 -26.57 -4.42 5.10
CA ALA A 59 -25.94 -3.13 5.36
C ALA A 59 -24.48 -3.08 4.88
N VAL A 60 -23.70 -4.14 5.10
CA VAL A 60 -22.32 -4.26 4.59
C VAL A 60 -22.31 -4.28 3.06
N GLY A 61 -23.17 -5.09 2.44
CA GLY A 61 -23.30 -5.17 0.99
C GLY A 61 -23.66 -3.83 0.36
N LYS A 62 -24.61 -3.11 0.96
CA LYS A 62 -25.03 -1.77 0.49
C LYS A 62 -23.92 -0.72 0.66
N ARG A 63 -23.21 -0.74 1.79
CA ARG A 63 -22.22 0.30 2.11
C ARG A 63 -20.91 0.14 1.35
N PHE A 64 -20.54 -1.09 1.05
CA PHE A 64 -19.31 -1.42 0.33
C PHE A 64 -19.60 -1.96 -1.08
N ASP A 65 -20.75 -1.60 -1.65
CA ASP A 65 -21.06 -1.90 -3.03
C ASP A 65 -20.01 -1.27 -3.95
N GLY A 66 -19.50 -2.05 -4.92
CA GLY A 66 -18.43 -1.60 -5.80
C GLY A 66 -17.05 -1.43 -5.15
N VAL A 67 -16.82 -1.85 -3.91
CA VAL A 67 -15.50 -1.68 -3.25
C VAL A 67 -14.35 -2.35 -4.02
N GLN A 68 -14.64 -3.46 -4.71
CA GLN A 68 -13.65 -4.18 -5.52
C GLN A 68 -13.35 -3.51 -6.88
N THR A 69 -14.18 -2.56 -7.30
CA THR A 69 -14.00 -1.79 -8.55
C THR A 69 -13.47 -0.39 -8.32
N GLU A 70 -13.46 0.08 -7.07
CA GLU A 70 -12.89 1.37 -6.71
C GLU A 70 -11.35 1.34 -6.89
N PRO A 71 -10.75 2.21 -7.72
CA PRO A 71 -9.34 2.09 -8.11
C PRO A 71 -8.36 2.07 -6.94
N LEU A 72 -8.60 2.90 -5.91
CA LEU A 72 -7.73 2.97 -4.73
C LEU A 72 -7.65 1.61 -4.01
N TYR A 73 -8.80 1.05 -3.64
CA TYR A 73 -8.85 -0.22 -2.90
C TYR A 73 -8.43 -1.39 -3.77
N ALA A 74 -8.84 -1.41 -5.04
CA ALA A 74 -8.51 -2.48 -5.97
C ALA A 74 -6.99 -2.56 -6.18
N ILE A 75 -6.35 -1.46 -6.56
CA ILE A 75 -4.92 -1.42 -6.83
C ILE A 75 -4.12 -1.70 -5.55
N ALA A 76 -4.47 -1.05 -4.43
CA ALA A 76 -3.79 -1.28 -3.15
C ALA A 76 -3.83 -2.75 -2.72
N THR A 77 -5.00 -3.40 -2.84
CA THR A 77 -5.16 -4.82 -2.48
C THR A 77 -4.35 -5.73 -3.41
N MET A 78 -4.31 -5.45 -4.71
CA MET A 78 -3.54 -6.26 -5.66
C MET A 78 -2.03 -6.17 -5.42
N VAL A 79 -1.51 -4.98 -5.12
CA VAL A 79 -0.07 -4.79 -4.85
C VAL A 79 0.34 -5.15 -3.43
N ASP A 80 -0.60 -5.52 -2.56
CA ASP A 80 -0.27 -6.07 -1.25
C ASP A 80 0.02 -7.58 -1.38
N ALA A 81 1.27 -7.97 -1.12
CA ALA A 81 1.72 -9.35 -1.22
C ALA A 81 1.01 -10.31 -0.25
N ARG A 82 0.32 -9.80 0.78
CA ARG A 82 -0.52 -10.58 1.70
C ARG A 82 -1.82 -11.04 1.02
N TYR A 83 -2.33 -10.26 0.07
CA TYR A 83 -3.70 -10.39 -0.46
C TYR A 83 -3.74 -10.70 -1.95
N LYS A 84 -3.05 -9.90 -2.77
CA LYS A 84 -3.02 -10.02 -4.23
C LYS A 84 -4.45 -10.07 -4.80
N ASP A 85 -4.73 -11.01 -5.70
CA ASP A 85 -6.04 -11.21 -6.32
C ASP A 85 -6.97 -12.15 -5.52
N ARG A 86 -6.56 -12.64 -4.34
CA ARG A 86 -7.23 -13.76 -3.65
C ARG A 86 -8.57 -13.40 -3.04
N TYR A 87 -8.82 -12.11 -2.81
CA TYR A 87 -10.03 -11.58 -2.20
C TYR A 87 -11.00 -10.97 -3.20
N PHE A 88 -10.71 -11.06 -4.50
CA PHE A 88 -11.59 -10.54 -5.54
C PHE A 88 -12.54 -11.64 -6.04
N ASP A 89 -13.76 -11.22 -6.37
CA ASP A 89 -14.71 -12.06 -7.08
C ASP A 89 -14.20 -12.35 -8.51
N PRO A 90 -14.48 -13.53 -9.08
CA PRO A 90 -13.97 -13.92 -10.40
C PRO A 90 -14.20 -12.86 -11.49
N ASP A 91 -15.38 -12.23 -11.47
CA ASP A 91 -15.77 -11.22 -12.47
C ASP A 91 -15.03 -9.88 -12.29
N LYS A 92 -14.53 -9.60 -11.08
CA LYS A 92 -13.85 -8.34 -10.72
C LYS A 92 -12.33 -8.42 -10.79
N LYS A 93 -11.77 -9.63 -10.77
CA LYS A 93 -10.31 -9.86 -10.87
C LYS A 93 -9.69 -9.23 -12.10
N GLU A 94 -10.29 -9.47 -13.27
CA GLU A 94 -9.73 -8.98 -14.53
C GLU A 94 -9.86 -7.45 -14.66
N GLU A 95 -10.95 -6.88 -14.15
CA GLU A 95 -11.13 -5.43 -14.06
C GLU A 95 -10.04 -4.78 -13.19
N ALA A 96 -9.80 -5.34 -11.99
CA ALA A 96 -8.74 -4.88 -11.10
C ALA A 96 -7.33 -5.03 -11.72
N ARG A 97 -7.06 -6.16 -12.38
CA ARG A 97 -5.79 -6.41 -13.09
C ARG A 97 -5.55 -5.38 -14.17
N ASN A 98 -6.58 -5.04 -14.95
CA ASN A 98 -6.49 -4.01 -15.98
C ASN A 98 -6.23 -2.61 -15.40
N MET A 99 -6.85 -2.28 -14.26
CA MET A 99 -6.53 -1.04 -13.54
C MET A 99 -5.08 -0.99 -13.07
N LEU A 100 -4.58 -2.09 -12.49
CA LEU A 100 -3.19 -2.19 -12.06
C LEU A 100 -2.22 -2.05 -13.25
N LEU A 101 -2.49 -2.72 -14.37
CA LEU A 101 -1.64 -2.66 -15.57
C LEU A 101 -1.48 -1.24 -16.09
N LYS A 102 -2.58 -0.48 -16.18
CA LYS A 102 -2.54 0.93 -16.61
C LYS A 102 -1.63 1.76 -15.72
N VAL A 103 -1.76 1.61 -14.40
CA VAL A 103 -0.96 2.39 -13.44
C VAL A 103 0.51 1.95 -13.43
N VAL A 104 0.79 0.67 -13.66
CA VAL A 104 2.16 0.16 -13.80
C VAL A 104 2.83 0.71 -15.07
N ASP A 105 2.09 0.77 -16.19
CA ASP A 105 2.55 1.33 -17.47
C ASP A 105 2.82 2.84 -17.35
N GLU A 106 1.87 3.59 -16.77
CA GLU A 106 2.04 5.01 -16.45
C GLU A 106 3.27 5.24 -15.57
N MET A 107 3.44 4.45 -14.50
CA MET A 107 4.63 4.55 -13.66
C MET A 107 5.87 4.24 -14.49
N ALA A 108 5.92 3.15 -15.26
CA ALA A 108 7.08 2.74 -16.04
C ALA A 108 7.60 3.87 -16.93
N SER A 109 6.70 4.63 -17.55
CA SER A 109 7.04 5.79 -18.39
C SER A 109 7.70 6.96 -17.64
N VAL A 110 7.40 7.16 -16.35
CA VAL A 110 7.95 8.25 -15.53
C VAL A 110 9.33 7.90 -14.95
N GLY A 111 9.69 6.61 -14.92
CA GLY A 111 10.92 6.11 -14.29
C GLY A 111 12.20 6.33 -15.10
N SER A 112 12.12 6.64 -16.40
CA SER A 112 13.31 6.82 -17.25
C SER A 112 14.07 8.13 -17.00
N ASP A 113 13.49 9.08 -16.26
CA ASP A 113 14.00 10.45 -16.20
C ASP A 113 14.50 10.89 -14.81
N GLN A 114 14.44 10.04 -13.77
CA GLN A 114 14.65 10.46 -12.37
C GLN A 114 15.65 9.62 -11.53
N GLU A 115 16.54 8.84 -12.14
CA GLU A 115 17.58 8.09 -11.40
C GLU A 115 18.90 8.88 -11.16
N GLU A 116 18.96 10.20 -11.33
CA GLU A 116 20.19 10.97 -11.03
C GLU A 116 20.25 11.66 -9.64
N ASP A 117 19.17 11.78 -8.88
CA ASP A 117 19.15 12.69 -7.71
C ASP A 117 19.44 12.07 -6.33
N ALA A 118 20.09 10.90 -6.28
CA ALA A 118 20.46 10.26 -5.00
C ALA A 118 21.89 9.71 -4.97
N ALA A 119 22.89 10.51 -5.38
CA ALA A 119 24.28 10.29 -5.00
C ALA A 119 25.06 11.62 -4.91
N GLY A 120 24.95 12.31 -3.78
CA GLY A 120 25.80 13.44 -3.45
C GLY A 120 27.25 13.02 -3.20
N ALA A 121 28.16 13.73 -3.89
CA ALA A 121 29.60 13.88 -3.66
C ALA A 121 30.55 12.71 -3.98
N SER A 122 31.05 12.69 -5.23
CA SER A 122 32.47 12.37 -5.46
C SER A 122 33.01 13.09 -6.70
N ALA A 123 34.32 13.34 -6.67
CA ALA A 123 35.11 14.26 -7.48
C ALA A 123 34.87 14.23 -9.00
N GLN A 124 34.89 15.43 -9.59
CA GLN A 124 35.08 15.66 -11.02
C GLN A 124 36.33 14.92 -11.53
N ASN A 125 36.12 13.91 -12.39
CA ASN A 125 37.19 13.43 -13.26
C ASN A 125 37.09 14.16 -14.61
N PRO A 126 38.20 14.66 -15.18
CA PRO A 126 38.19 15.30 -16.48
C PRO A 126 37.89 14.27 -17.59
N PRO A 127 37.39 14.71 -18.76
CA PRO A 127 36.94 13.81 -19.82
C PRO A 127 38.11 12.94 -20.33
N PRO A 128 37.94 11.62 -20.52
CA PRO A 128 39.02 10.81 -21.03
C PRO A 128 39.28 11.17 -22.50
N LYS A 129 40.54 11.45 -22.79
CA LYS A 129 41.06 11.65 -24.15
C LYS A 129 40.73 10.41 -24.98
N ARG A 130 40.08 10.63 -26.13
CA ARG A 130 39.78 9.62 -27.16
C ARG A 130 41.02 8.75 -27.44
N ALA A 131 40.98 7.51 -26.97
CA ALA A 131 41.96 6.49 -27.28
C ALA A 131 41.29 5.41 -28.14
N ARG A 132 41.89 5.17 -29.30
CA ARG A 132 41.65 4.10 -30.30
C ARG A 132 40.50 3.13 -30.01
N THR A 133 39.45 3.29 -30.80
CA THR A 133 38.42 2.28 -31.12
C THR A 133 39.09 0.97 -31.56
N GLY A 134 38.64 -0.16 -30.99
CA GLY A 134 39.00 -1.49 -31.49
C GLY A 134 39.43 -2.52 -30.45
N ARG A 135 38.92 -2.47 -29.20
CA ARG A 135 39.05 -3.60 -28.27
C ARG A 135 37.72 -4.34 -28.16
N LEU A 136 37.82 -5.66 -28.13
CA LEU A 136 36.69 -6.58 -28.03
C LEU A 136 35.87 -6.32 -26.74
N LEU A 137 36.52 -5.90 -25.64
CA LEU A 137 35.83 -5.46 -24.42
C LEU A 137 34.96 -4.21 -24.62
N ASP A 138 35.41 -3.24 -25.41
CA ASP A 138 34.61 -2.04 -25.68
C ASP A 138 33.37 -2.43 -26.49
N MET A 139 33.52 -3.37 -27.44
CA MET A 139 32.37 -3.92 -28.16
C MET A 139 31.44 -4.74 -27.27
N TYR A 140 31.95 -5.52 -26.32
CA TYR A 140 31.10 -6.20 -25.32
C TYR A 140 30.32 -5.17 -24.50
N GLN A 141 30.97 -4.10 -24.06
CA GLN A 141 30.33 -3.06 -23.28
C GLN A 141 29.28 -2.31 -24.11
N GLU A 142 29.58 -2.00 -25.37
CA GLU A 142 28.69 -1.31 -26.30
C GLU A 142 27.45 -2.17 -26.61
N ILE A 143 27.63 -3.47 -26.89
CA ILE A 143 26.54 -4.44 -27.08
C ILE A 143 25.69 -4.60 -25.81
N LEU A 144 26.32 -4.62 -24.64
CA LEU A 144 25.58 -4.65 -23.37
C LEU A 144 24.75 -3.37 -23.24
N THR A 145 25.32 -2.19 -23.44
CA THR A 145 24.60 -0.92 -23.34
C THR A 145 23.52 -0.71 -24.42
N GLU A 146 23.70 -1.24 -25.62
CA GLU A 146 22.72 -1.18 -26.71
C GLU A 146 21.50 -2.07 -26.42
N ASN A 147 21.71 -3.20 -25.74
CA ASN A 147 20.64 -4.15 -25.37
C ASN A 147 20.04 -3.89 -23.98
N ASP A 148 20.68 -3.06 -23.16
CA ASP A 148 20.25 -2.72 -21.80
C ASP A 148 19.33 -1.49 -21.74
N VAL A 149 18.84 -0.98 -22.89
CA VAL A 149 17.81 0.07 -22.88
C VAL A 149 16.53 -0.52 -22.29
N PRO A 150 16.04 -0.08 -21.12
CA PRO A 150 14.85 -0.66 -20.50
C PRO A 150 13.60 -0.13 -21.23
N LYS A 151 13.36 -0.64 -22.43
CA LYS A 151 12.09 -0.47 -23.13
C LYS A 151 11.18 -1.60 -22.69
N HIS A 152 10.63 -1.48 -21.49
CA HIS A 152 9.54 -2.37 -21.08
C HIS A 152 8.37 -2.15 -22.03
N THR A 153 8.18 -3.07 -22.95
CA THR A 153 6.97 -3.09 -23.78
C THR A 153 5.77 -3.38 -22.88
N THR A 154 4.60 -2.84 -23.20
CA THR A 154 3.36 -3.08 -22.44
C THR A 154 3.07 -4.58 -22.24
N GLY A 155 3.50 -5.43 -23.18
CA GLY A 155 3.42 -6.90 -23.05
C GLY A 155 4.34 -7.48 -21.98
N GLU A 156 5.53 -6.93 -21.77
CA GLU A 156 6.47 -7.38 -20.73
C GLU A 156 5.97 -6.99 -19.33
N LEU A 157 5.42 -5.78 -19.17
CA LEU A 157 4.81 -5.36 -17.91
C LEU A 157 3.62 -6.26 -17.52
N ALA A 158 2.83 -6.68 -18.50
CA ALA A 158 1.75 -7.63 -18.27
C ALA A 158 2.24 -8.99 -17.74
N LEU A 159 3.37 -9.48 -18.26
CA LEU A 159 4.00 -10.70 -17.76
C LEU A 159 4.54 -10.53 -16.34
N GLN A 160 5.16 -9.39 -16.02
CA GLN A 160 5.63 -9.09 -14.66
C GLN A 160 4.48 -9.05 -13.65
N VAL A 161 3.37 -8.37 -13.98
CA VAL A 161 2.16 -8.36 -13.14
C VAL A 161 1.59 -9.76 -12.97
N HIS A 162 1.52 -10.56 -14.04
CA HIS A 162 1.08 -11.93 -13.96
C HIS A 162 1.98 -12.80 -13.07
N ALA A 163 3.31 -12.67 -13.20
CA ALA A 163 4.29 -13.39 -12.40
C ALA A 163 4.14 -13.06 -10.91
N TYR A 164 4.08 -11.77 -10.55
CA TYR A 164 3.89 -11.33 -9.17
C TYR A 164 2.58 -11.84 -8.56
N LEU A 165 1.46 -11.76 -9.30
CA LEU A 165 0.16 -12.26 -8.82
C LEU A 165 0.15 -13.79 -8.64
N GLY A 166 0.98 -14.51 -9.40
CA GLY A 166 1.16 -15.96 -9.31
C GLY A 166 2.01 -16.43 -8.12
N GLU A 167 2.88 -15.57 -7.58
CA GLU A 167 3.70 -15.92 -6.41
C GLU A 167 2.87 -16.24 -5.15
N ALA A 168 3.44 -16.99 -4.23
CA ALA A 168 2.83 -17.26 -2.93
C ALA A 168 2.56 -15.96 -2.16
N THR A 169 1.47 -15.93 -1.39
CA THR A 169 1.15 -14.81 -0.49
C THR A 169 2.02 -14.89 0.76
N ILE A 170 2.49 -13.74 1.24
CA ILE A 170 3.18 -13.66 2.53
C ILE A 170 2.18 -13.76 3.70
N PRO A 171 2.62 -14.11 4.92
CA PRO A 171 1.74 -14.15 6.09
C PRO A 171 1.07 -12.79 6.36
N LYS A 172 -0.18 -12.80 6.86
CA LYS A 172 -0.92 -11.56 7.20
C LYS A 172 -0.18 -10.66 8.21
N THR A 173 0.61 -11.26 9.09
CA THR A 173 1.41 -10.56 10.12
C THR A 173 2.72 -9.97 9.58
N ALA A 174 3.11 -10.29 8.35
CA ALA A 174 4.30 -9.74 7.74
C ALA A 174 4.06 -8.33 7.20
N CYS A 175 5.10 -7.51 7.18
CA CYS A 175 5.02 -6.14 6.67
C CYS A 175 5.16 -6.14 5.13
N PRO A 176 4.17 -5.63 4.37
CA PRO A 176 4.23 -5.61 2.91
C PRO A 176 5.36 -4.70 2.38
N PHE A 177 5.73 -3.63 3.10
CA PHE A 177 6.86 -2.77 2.72
C PHE A 177 8.21 -3.50 2.77
N LYS A 178 8.38 -4.45 3.70
CA LYS A 178 9.60 -5.27 3.75
C LYS A 178 9.71 -6.20 2.54
N TYR A 179 8.59 -6.79 2.10
CA TYR A 179 8.54 -7.57 0.87
C TYR A 179 8.92 -6.72 -0.34
N TRP A 180 8.34 -5.51 -0.48
CA TRP A 180 8.68 -4.63 -1.61
C TRP A 180 10.12 -4.13 -1.56
N SER A 181 10.71 -3.96 -0.39
CA SER A 181 12.13 -3.59 -0.25
C SER A 181 13.07 -4.64 -0.81
N SER A 182 12.76 -5.94 -0.69
CA SER A 182 13.56 -7.02 -1.28
C SER A 182 13.23 -7.28 -2.76
N THR A 183 11.97 -7.13 -3.15
CA THR A 183 11.48 -7.55 -4.48
C THR A 183 11.50 -6.41 -5.52
N GLN A 184 11.80 -5.17 -5.12
CA GLN A 184 11.84 -4.02 -6.03
C GLN A 184 12.79 -4.18 -7.22
N ILE A 185 13.86 -4.98 -7.08
CA ILE A 185 14.81 -5.24 -8.17
C ILE A 185 14.16 -6.10 -9.25
N HIS A 186 13.28 -7.03 -8.86
CA HIS A 186 12.57 -7.92 -9.79
C HIS A 186 11.38 -7.24 -10.46
N PHE A 187 10.68 -6.37 -9.72
CA PHE A 187 9.48 -5.67 -10.21
C PHE A 187 9.52 -4.17 -9.89
N PRO A 188 10.38 -3.37 -10.55
CA PRO A 188 10.62 -1.97 -10.20
C PRO A 188 9.39 -1.08 -10.39
N ALA A 189 8.62 -1.29 -11.47
CA ALA A 189 7.40 -0.54 -11.72
C ALA A 189 6.30 -0.87 -10.68
N LEU A 190 6.08 -2.15 -10.38
CA LEU A 190 5.16 -2.57 -9.34
C LEU A 190 5.55 -2.07 -7.95
N ALA A 191 6.84 -2.08 -7.62
CA ALA A 191 7.32 -1.55 -6.33
C ALA A 191 7.01 -0.06 -6.16
N ARG A 192 7.06 0.73 -7.24
CA ARG A 192 6.63 2.13 -7.21
C ARG A 192 5.13 2.28 -7.02
N VAL A 193 4.32 1.45 -7.69
CA VAL A 193 2.86 1.41 -7.45
C VAL A 193 2.57 1.03 -6.00
N ALA A 194 3.22 0.00 -5.49
CA ALA A 194 3.08 -0.44 -4.10
C ALA A 194 3.42 0.68 -3.11
N ARG A 195 4.53 1.39 -3.31
CA ARG A 195 4.88 2.55 -2.47
C ARG A 195 3.81 3.64 -2.50
N LYS A 196 3.17 3.91 -3.64
CA LYS A 196 2.13 4.94 -3.76
C LYS A 196 0.80 4.52 -3.13
N TYR A 197 0.38 3.27 -3.32
CA TYR A 197 -0.96 2.81 -2.95
C TYR A 197 -1.03 2.21 -1.55
N LEU A 198 0.06 1.62 -1.04
CA LEU A 198 0.10 1.06 0.32
C LEU A 198 0.30 2.14 1.39
N THR A 199 0.77 3.34 1.04
CA THR A 199 0.89 4.45 2.01
C THR A 199 -0.43 5.15 2.29
N ALA A 200 -1.48 4.86 1.51
CA ALA A 200 -2.80 5.45 1.73
C ALA A 200 -3.45 4.78 2.97
N PRO A 201 -3.78 5.54 4.03
CA PRO A 201 -4.47 4.98 5.18
C PRO A 201 -5.92 4.59 4.81
N CYS A 202 -6.44 3.52 5.41
CA CYS A 202 -7.83 3.14 5.22
C CYS A 202 -8.83 3.94 6.08
N THR A 203 -8.35 4.69 7.08
CA THR A 203 -9.21 5.46 8.00
C THR A 203 -8.60 6.83 8.34
N SER A 204 -9.45 7.78 8.75
CA SER A 204 -9.04 9.07 9.32
C SER A 204 -8.65 8.99 10.80
N ILE A 205 -8.73 7.81 11.41
CA ILE A 205 -8.63 7.61 12.87
C ILE A 205 -7.27 8.08 13.40
N ASP A 206 -6.21 7.86 12.65
CA ASP A 206 -4.86 8.29 13.03
C ASP A 206 -4.73 9.82 13.08
N SER A 207 -5.37 10.51 12.13
CA SER A 207 -5.48 11.96 12.13
C SER A 207 -6.35 12.45 13.28
N GLU A 208 -7.48 11.79 13.56
CA GLU A 208 -8.37 12.12 14.69
C GLU A 208 -7.67 11.92 16.04
N ARG A 209 -6.85 10.87 16.19
CA ARG A 209 -6.02 10.64 17.37
C ARG A 209 -4.98 11.74 17.54
N LEU A 210 -4.35 12.16 16.44
CA LEU A 210 -3.44 13.32 16.45
C LEU A 210 -4.19 14.56 16.93
N PHE A 211 -5.31 14.93 16.31
CA PHE A 211 -6.08 16.12 16.71
C PHE A 211 -6.63 16.04 18.14
N SER A 212 -6.99 14.84 18.60
CA SER A 212 -7.40 14.62 19.99
C SER A 212 -6.25 14.87 20.97
N ALA A 213 -5.05 14.37 20.66
CA ALA A 213 -3.85 14.64 21.47
C ALA A 213 -3.46 16.12 21.45
N VAL A 214 -3.69 16.79 20.33
CA VAL A 214 -3.41 18.22 20.13
C VAL A 214 -4.37 19.10 20.94
N SER A 215 -5.60 18.64 21.21
CA SER A 215 -6.51 19.35 22.10
C SER A 215 -5.94 19.52 23.52
N HIS A 216 -5.00 18.66 23.95
CA HIS A 216 -4.26 18.85 25.20
C HIS A 216 -3.10 19.87 25.09
N VAL A 217 -2.58 20.12 23.88
CA VAL A 217 -1.55 21.12 23.61
C VAL A 217 -2.17 22.52 23.51
N ILE A 218 -3.34 22.59 22.86
CA ILE A 218 -4.20 23.78 22.72
C ILE A 218 -5.36 23.65 23.71
N ASP A 219 -5.03 23.67 25.00
CA ASP A 219 -6.02 23.65 26.10
C ASP A 219 -6.59 25.06 26.33
N GLU A 220 -7.77 25.19 26.95
CA GLU A 220 -8.43 26.47 27.26
C GLU A 220 -7.51 27.44 28.03
N LYS A 221 -6.57 26.90 28.80
CA LYS A 221 -5.55 27.64 29.58
C LYS A 221 -4.36 28.12 28.75
N ARG A 222 -4.19 27.63 27.51
CA ARG A 222 -3.12 27.95 26.55
C ARG A 222 -3.66 28.49 25.21
N ASN A 223 -4.80 29.18 25.25
CA ASN A 223 -5.50 29.78 24.09
C ASN A 223 -4.78 30.94 23.35
N ARG A 224 -3.48 31.17 23.58
CA ARG A 224 -2.69 32.25 22.94
C ARG A 224 -1.72 31.74 21.86
N ILE A 225 -1.80 30.48 21.47
CA ILE A 225 -0.95 29.92 20.40
C ILE A 225 -1.56 30.29 19.05
N HIS A 226 -0.79 30.97 18.20
CA HIS A 226 -1.19 31.23 16.81
C HIS A 226 -1.26 29.93 16.00
N CYS A 227 -2.17 29.85 15.02
CA CYS A 227 -2.37 28.66 14.19
C CYS A 227 -1.07 28.10 13.59
N ASN A 228 -0.20 28.97 13.07
CA ASN A 228 1.09 28.55 12.50
C ASN A 228 2.00 27.87 13.54
N ASN A 229 2.03 28.38 14.77
CA ASN A 229 2.84 27.79 15.83
C ASN A 229 2.24 26.47 16.32
N ALA A 230 0.91 26.37 16.36
CA ALA A 230 0.22 25.12 16.65
C ALA A 230 0.57 24.05 15.60
N GLU A 231 0.43 24.37 14.31
CA GLU A 231 0.80 23.46 13.21
C GLU A 231 2.26 22.97 13.33
N MET A 232 3.21 23.87 13.58
CA MET A 232 4.62 23.50 13.80
C MET A 232 4.81 22.57 14.98
N LEU A 233 4.14 22.83 16.12
CA LEU A 233 4.23 21.98 17.31
C LEU A 233 3.66 20.58 17.06
N ILE A 234 2.53 20.48 16.35
CA ILE A 234 1.91 19.21 15.96
C ILE A 234 2.85 18.41 15.06
N PHE A 235 3.42 19.08 14.05
CA PHE A 235 4.38 18.48 13.13
C PHE A 235 5.60 17.94 13.88
N ILE A 236 6.21 18.76 14.75
CA ILE A 236 7.38 18.33 15.55
C ILE A 236 7.00 17.15 16.43
N GLN A 237 5.89 17.23 17.18
CA GLN A 237 5.47 16.17 18.09
C GLN A 237 5.26 14.83 17.38
N LYS A 238 4.61 14.82 16.20
CA LYS A 238 4.35 13.60 15.43
C LYS A 238 5.64 13.02 14.83
N ASN A 239 6.57 13.86 14.40
CA ASN A 239 7.81 13.43 13.71
C ASN A 239 9.00 13.24 14.66
N LEU A 240 8.92 13.69 15.92
CA LEU A 240 10.01 13.54 16.90
C LEU A 240 10.42 12.08 17.10
N PRO A 241 9.49 11.10 17.25
CA PRO A 241 9.88 9.70 17.37
C PRO A 241 10.60 9.17 16.13
N LEU A 242 10.20 9.61 14.93
CA LEU A 242 10.80 9.17 13.66
C LEU A 242 12.24 9.69 13.48
N THR A 243 12.55 10.86 14.03
CA THR A 243 13.86 11.51 13.86
C THR A 243 14.88 11.11 14.92
N TYR A 244 14.44 10.76 16.13
CA TYR A 244 15.35 10.47 17.25
C TYR A 244 15.44 8.98 17.66
N MET A 245 14.53 8.11 17.21
CA MET A 245 14.55 6.68 17.57
C MET A 245 15.33 5.79 16.59
N ASP A 246 15.78 6.31 15.44
CA ASP A 246 16.50 5.50 14.43
C ASP A 246 18.01 5.34 14.72
N LYS A 247 18.49 5.88 15.85
CA LYS A 247 19.89 5.69 16.32
C LYS A 247 20.08 4.46 17.21
N GLY A 248 19.11 3.54 17.24
CA GLY A 248 19.02 2.55 18.31
C GLY A 248 18.60 1.15 17.91
N LYS A 249 18.88 0.66 16.70
CA LYS A 249 18.88 -0.78 16.40
C LYS A 249 20.00 -1.12 15.39
N ASN A 250 21.04 -1.76 15.91
CA ASN A 250 22.08 -2.48 15.16
C ASN A 250 21.48 -3.52 14.22
#